data_AF-A0A2D4HQU7-F1
#
_entry.id   AF-A0A2D4HQU7-F1
#
_cell.length_a   1.000
_cell.length_b   1.000
_cell.length_c   1.000
_cell.angle_alpha   90.00
_cell.angle_beta   90.00
_cell.angle_gamma   90.00
#
_symmetry.space_group_name_H-M   'P 1'
#
loop_
_entity.id
_entity.type
_entity.pdbx_description
1 polymer ?
#
loop_
_entity_poly.entity_id
_entity_poly.type
_entity_poly.pdbx_seq_one_letter_code
_entity_poly.pdbx_strand_id
1 'polypeptide(L)'
;MSEGWGGPTGRGSGGGLNRELCRTFGHYNRHLKRLQHNLCETKKFFRDIKYFQGPTVFPVANAGPVGVEPPEQHPAPSAIDSAPVGGGASLHTGQLSSIAFPRHEEEYLQLTVSCHPCLLIFGQNCNAKCQLLNMLLGKRLLPTTKISSEEHCKRRRIRFTHGRQTRISLALPGQYELVHKLAAHQSSWETIPEEDLEIHDDDEDLAHQIAELEVTLNHSLLQEMDIVIAPCRGFQSAEDTLGEYINSGLPVITFAISETELSTLDMNELQEIKEKFALPIFFFKVLNLGSELISPQNAETEKSFLFRQLLNLDYLSSNHCSCGAPSTDAKAQSMLVEQSEKIRLLSTFSKQVLQQRLVDAATILNIVHYRCLDIFINQAFDMQRDLQITPKRLEYTRKKENELYESLMNIANRKQEEMKDMIIETLNNMKEELLEDAANMEFKGKASHTINMVMTCKENSILYFILILKNLPRDSHVGPCKNVCFAFKCLQVT
;
A
#
# COMPACT_ATOMS: atom_id res chain seq x y z
N MET A 1 -6.59 78.18 -6.89
CA MET A 1 -7.34 77.57 -8.00
C MET A 1 -6.52 76.41 -8.55
N SER A 2 -6.81 75.20 -8.09
CA SER A 2 -6.91 73.97 -8.90
C SER A 2 -7.16 72.84 -7.91
N GLU A 3 -8.38 72.33 -7.96
CA GLU A 3 -8.96 71.37 -7.03
C GLU A 3 -8.39 69.98 -7.25
N GLY A 4 -7.99 69.33 -6.15
CA GLY A 4 -7.65 67.93 -6.12
C GLY A 4 -8.91 67.07 -6.20
N TRP A 5 -8.95 66.19 -7.19
CA TRP A 5 -9.93 65.12 -7.27
C TRP A 5 -9.30 63.83 -6.75
N GLY A 6 -9.58 63.51 -5.49
CA GLY A 6 -9.43 62.17 -4.96
C GLY A 6 -10.47 61.26 -5.57
N GLY A 7 -10.05 60.30 -6.40
CA GLY A 7 -10.90 59.21 -6.86
C GLY A 7 -11.10 58.17 -5.75
N PRO A 8 -12.31 57.60 -5.59
CA PRO A 8 -12.56 56.60 -4.57
C PRO A 8 -11.93 55.27 -4.96
N THR A 9 -10.90 54.84 -4.23
CA THR A 9 -10.46 53.45 -4.19
C THR A 9 -11.61 52.57 -3.68
N GLY A 10 -12.26 51.85 -4.59
CA GLY A 10 -13.23 50.82 -4.25
C GLY A 10 -12.61 49.79 -3.31
N ARG A 11 -13.05 49.78 -2.06
CA ARG A 11 -12.65 48.77 -1.05
C ARG A 11 -13.21 47.42 -1.48
N GLY A 12 -12.28 46.50 -1.76
CA GLY A 12 -12.53 45.24 -2.45
C GLY A 12 -13.30 44.19 -1.65
N SER A 13 -14.34 43.65 -2.28
CA SER A 13 -15.01 42.42 -1.85
C SER A 13 -14.12 41.17 -2.03
N GLY A 14 -13.18 41.20 -2.98
CA GLY A 14 -12.29 40.07 -3.32
C GLY A 14 -11.23 39.71 -2.28
N GLY A 15 -10.75 40.68 -1.48
CA GLY A 15 -9.73 40.41 -0.44
C GLY A 15 -10.23 39.52 0.70
N GLY A 16 -11.55 39.51 0.96
CA GLY A 16 -12.17 38.65 1.96
C GLY A 16 -12.17 37.17 1.55
N LEU A 17 -12.65 36.90 0.32
CA LEU A 17 -12.69 35.55 -0.25
C LEU A 17 -11.29 34.93 -0.31
N ASN A 18 -10.31 35.67 -0.83
CA ASN A 18 -8.95 35.14 -1.01
C ASN A 18 -8.33 34.76 0.33
N ARG A 19 -8.54 35.58 1.36
CA ARG A 19 -8.07 35.28 2.72
C ARG A 19 -8.73 34.03 3.30
N GLU A 20 -10.02 33.84 3.06
CA GLU A 20 -10.78 32.69 3.54
C GLU A 20 -10.36 31.41 2.83
N LEU A 21 -10.23 31.42 1.50
CA LEU A 21 -9.71 30.29 0.73
C LEU A 21 -8.28 29.92 1.14
N CYS A 22 -7.36 30.90 1.25
CA CYS A 22 -6.00 30.65 1.75
C CYS A 22 -6.02 29.95 3.12
N ARG A 23 -6.90 30.39 4.03
CA ARG A 23 -7.04 29.74 5.35
C ARG A 23 -7.57 28.32 5.25
N THR A 24 -8.58 28.09 4.41
CA THR A 24 -9.21 26.78 4.21
C THR A 24 -8.22 25.78 3.62
N PHE A 25 -7.60 26.12 2.49
CA PHE A 25 -6.62 25.27 1.81
C PHE A 25 -5.33 25.12 2.62
N GLY A 26 -4.83 26.19 3.25
CA GLY A 26 -3.67 26.10 4.13
C GLY A 26 -3.90 25.26 5.39
N HIS A 27 -5.13 25.24 5.92
CA HIS A 27 -5.48 24.31 6.99
C HIS A 27 -5.49 22.86 6.48
N TYR A 28 -6.07 22.61 5.31
CA TYR A 28 -6.04 21.30 4.66
C TYR A 28 -4.60 20.81 4.44
N ASN A 29 -3.75 21.62 3.82
CA ASN A 29 -2.34 21.30 3.53
C ASN A 29 -1.54 20.92 4.78
N ARG A 30 -1.78 21.60 5.91
CA ARG A 30 -1.12 21.26 7.19
C ARG A 30 -1.50 19.87 7.70
N HIS A 31 -2.77 19.49 7.59
CA HIS A 31 -3.22 18.16 8.01
C HIS A 31 -2.86 17.08 6.99
N LEU A 32 -2.87 17.40 5.70
CA LEU A 32 -2.38 16.51 4.65
C LEU A 32 -0.91 16.12 4.89
N LYS A 33 -0.05 17.09 5.24
CA LYS A 33 1.35 16.82 5.62
C LYS A 33 1.49 15.88 6.83
N ARG A 34 0.60 15.98 7.81
CA ARG A 34 0.57 15.06 8.97
C ARG A 34 0.14 13.65 8.54
N LEU A 35 -0.86 13.54 7.67
CA LEU A 35 -1.29 12.27 7.09
C LEU A 35 -0.20 11.63 6.23
N GLN A 36 0.50 12.40 5.39
CA GLN A 36 1.67 11.95 4.64
C GLN A 36 2.74 11.38 5.57
N HIS A 37 3.07 12.10 6.65
CA HIS A 37 4.04 11.66 7.64
C HIS A 37 3.60 10.36 8.32
N ASN A 38 2.36 10.28 8.80
CA ASN A 38 1.84 9.08 9.45
C ASN A 38 1.83 7.88 8.50
N LEU A 39 1.46 8.06 7.23
CA LEU A 39 1.52 7.00 6.23
C LEU A 39 2.96 6.53 6.01
N CYS A 40 3.92 7.47 5.92
CA CYS A 40 5.33 7.15 5.76
C CYS A 40 5.88 6.33 6.95
N GLU A 41 5.60 6.76 8.18
CA GLU A 41 6.01 6.06 9.40
C GLU A 41 5.35 4.68 9.51
N THR A 42 4.08 4.54 9.10
CA THR A 42 3.40 3.24 9.09
C THR A 42 4.04 2.29 8.07
N LYS A 43 4.34 2.78 6.86
CA LYS A 43 5.05 1.99 5.85
C LYS A 43 6.45 1.59 6.33
N LYS A 44 7.15 2.48 7.03
CA LYS A 44 8.45 2.19 7.63
C LYS A 44 8.34 1.10 8.69
N PHE A 45 7.39 1.22 9.61
CA PHE A 45 7.10 0.22 10.63
C PHE A 45 6.85 -1.17 10.02
N PHE A 46 6.05 -1.28 8.96
CA PHE A 46 5.83 -2.56 8.27
C PHE A 46 7.09 -3.12 7.61
N ARG A 47 7.96 -2.27 7.06
CA ARG A 47 9.26 -2.72 6.55
C ARG A 47 10.14 -3.24 7.68
N ASP A 48 10.23 -2.52 8.79
CA ASP A 48 11.09 -2.88 9.92
C ASP A 48 10.68 -4.25 10.50
N ILE A 49 9.38 -4.49 10.68
CA ILE A 49 8.85 -5.80 11.11
C ILE A 49 9.27 -6.93 10.17
N LYS A 50 9.20 -6.70 8.85
CA LYS A 50 9.62 -7.71 7.85
C LYS A 50 11.12 -7.97 7.88
N TYR A 51 11.95 -6.95 8.15
CA TYR A 51 13.39 -7.13 8.28
C TYR A 51 13.79 -7.93 9.53
N PHE A 52 13.10 -7.75 10.66
CA PHE A 52 13.29 -8.59 11.85
C PHE A 52 12.92 -10.08 11.61
N GLN A 53 12.21 -10.39 10.52
CA GLN A 53 11.83 -11.75 10.11
C GLN A 53 12.80 -12.41 9.10
N GLY A 54 13.98 -11.83 8.85
CA GLY A 54 14.98 -12.36 7.91
C GLY A 54 15.33 -13.85 8.13
N PRO A 55 15.81 -14.56 7.09
CA PRO A 55 15.60 -15.99 6.90
C PRO A 55 16.35 -16.83 7.94
N THR A 56 15.63 -17.40 8.90
CA THR A 56 16.11 -18.60 9.62
C THR A 56 15.99 -19.81 8.70
N VAL A 57 16.76 -19.82 7.61
CA VAL A 57 17.09 -21.05 6.89
C VAL A 57 18.37 -21.56 7.54
N PHE A 58 18.22 -22.48 8.50
CA PHE A 58 19.31 -23.41 8.76
C PHE A 58 19.40 -24.31 7.53
N PRO A 59 20.52 -24.32 6.78
CA PRO A 59 20.67 -25.29 5.71
C PRO A 59 20.88 -26.64 6.39
N VAL A 60 19.81 -27.45 6.45
CA VAL A 60 19.99 -28.89 6.58
C VAL A 60 20.61 -29.33 5.26
N ALA A 61 21.94 -29.44 5.28
CA ALA A 61 22.68 -30.12 4.24
C ALA A 61 22.16 -31.57 4.18
N ASN A 62 21.41 -31.88 3.12
CA ASN A 62 21.48 -33.15 2.39
C ASN A 62 20.47 -33.12 1.24
N ALA A 63 20.95 -32.72 0.06
CA ALA A 63 20.35 -33.11 -1.20
C ALA A 63 21.42 -33.89 -1.99
N GLY A 64 21.31 -35.23 -1.94
CA GLY A 64 21.89 -36.11 -2.95
C GLY A 64 21.04 -36.08 -4.22
N PRO A 65 21.58 -36.49 -5.38
CA PRO A 65 21.24 -35.90 -6.66
C PRO A 65 19.95 -36.43 -7.30
N VAL A 66 19.41 -35.54 -8.12
CA VAL A 66 18.23 -35.59 -8.97
C VAL A 66 18.26 -36.76 -9.97
N GLY A 67 17.10 -37.40 -10.16
CA GLY A 67 16.83 -38.34 -11.25
C GLY A 67 15.33 -38.41 -11.61
N VAL A 68 14.95 -37.61 -12.62
CA VAL A 68 14.01 -37.88 -13.75
C VAL A 68 12.62 -38.54 -13.50
N GLU A 69 11.58 -37.68 -13.57
CA GLU A 69 10.25 -37.77 -14.25
C GLU A 69 9.23 -38.96 -14.17
N PRO A 70 7.90 -38.71 -14.43
CA PRO A 70 6.72 -39.29 -13.76
C PRO A 70 5.95 -40.36 -14.58
N PRO A 71 4.82 -40.96 -14.08
CA PRO A 71 3.48 -40.46 -14.49
C PRO A 71 2.25 -40.75 -13.56
N GLU A 72 1.18 -39.97 -13.83
CA GLU A 72 -0.27 -40.29 -13.89
C GLU A 72 -1.19 -40.55 -12.67
N GLN A 73 -2.43 -40.04 -12.84
CA GLN A 73 -3.58 -39.92 -11.94
C GLN A 73 -4.46 -41.19 -11.90
N HIS A 74 -5.10 -41.50 -10.77
CA HIS A 74 -6.54 -41.86 -10.63
C HIS A 74 -6.93 -42.01 -9.13
N PRO A 75 -8.24 -41.92 -8.75
CA PRO A 75 -8.68 -41.45 -7.42
C PRO A 75 -9.15 -42.53 -6.42
N ALA A 76 -8.98 -42.23 -5.11
CA ALA A 76 -9.75 -42.53 -3.86
C ALA A 76 -10.37 -43.95 -3.62
N PRO A 77 -10.54 -44.47 -2.35
CA PRO A 77 -10.99 -43.71 -1.15
C PRO A 77 -10.48 -44.12 0.27
N SER A 78 -10.66 -43.17 1.20
CA SER A 78 -10.96 -43.27 2.65
C SER A 78 -10.21 -44.24 3.60
N ALA A 79 -9.49 -43.70 4.59
CA ALA A 79 -9.73 -43.91 6.03
C ALA A 79 -8.78 -43.08 6.93
N ILE A 80 -9.41 -42.33 7.83
CA ILE A 80 -9.03 -41.84 9.16
C ILE A 80 -7.70 -42.40 9.74
N ASP A 81 -6.72 -41.55 10.04
CA ASP A 81 -6.33 -41.29 11.43
C ASP A 81 -5.43 -40.05 11.59
N SER A 82 -5.68 -39.30 12.64
CA SER A 82 -5.07 -37.99 12.91
C SER A 82 -3.86 -38.16 13.82
N ALA A 83 -2.69 -37.65 13.40
CA ALA A 83 -1.56 -37.41 14.30
C ALA A 83 -0.81 -36.14 13.87
N PRO A 84 -0.68 -35.11 14.72
CA PRO A 84 0.06 -33.91 14.38
C PRO A 84 1.54 -34.13 14.71
N VAL A 85 2.37 -34.32 13.68
CA VAL A 85 3.83 -34.35 13.84
C VAL A 85 4.38 -32.93 13.74
N GLY A 86 4.81 -32.41 14.89
CA GLY A 86 6.01 -31.58 15.06
C GLY A 86 6.26 -30.43 14.08
N GLY A 87 5.52 -29.32 14.25
CA GLY A 87 5.78 -28.05 13.55
C GLY A 87 5.90 -26.87 14.51
N GLY A 88 6.69 -26.99 15.59
CA GLY A 88 6.75 -25.98 16.66
C GLY A 88 7.49 -24.67 16.31
N ALA A 89 8.27 -24.63 15.23
CA ALA A 89 9.05 -23.44 14.86
C ALA A 89 8.58 -22.76 13.57
N SER A 90 7.81 -23.44 12.72
CA SER A 90 7.39 -22.92 11.40
C SER A 90 6.12 -22.06 11.48
N LEU A 91 5.28 -22.26 12.49
CA LEU A 91 3.98 -21.58 12.58
C LEU A 91 4.09 -20.09 12.95
N HIS A 92 5.14 -19.69 13.68
CA HIS A 92 5.27 -18.32 14.22
C HIS A 92 5.78 -17.30 13.21
N THR A 93 6.58 -17.73 12.23
CA THR A 93 7.16 -16.86 11.20
C THR A 93 6.13 -16.45 10.15
N GLY A 94 5.07 -17.26 9.95
CA GLY A 94 4.05 -17.01 8.94
C GLY A 94 3.04 -15.91 9.31
N GLN A 95 2.60 -15.81 10.58
CA GLN A 95 1.55 -14.84 10.95
C GLN A 95 2.03 -13.39 10.90
N LEU A 96 3.29 -13.14 11.22
CA LEU A 96 3.85 -11.79 11.30
C LEU A 96 4.25 -11.25 9.91
N SER A 97 4.38 -12.15 8.91
CA SER A 97 4.51 -11.80 7.48
C SER A 97 3.20 -11.27 6.86
N SER A 98 2.07 -11.36 7.59
CA SER A 98 0.76 -10.87 7.16
C SER A 98 0.49 -9.39 7.49
N ILE A 99 1.36 -8.73 8.28
CA ILE A 99 1.21 -7.31 8.63
C ILE A 99 1.67 -6.46 7.44
N ALA A 100 0.71 -6.06 6.62
CA ALA A 100 0.91 -5.14 5.51
C ALA A 100 -0.37 -4.32 5.28
N PHE A 101 -0.22 -3.22 4.54
CA PHE A 101 -1.40 -2.57 3.99
C PHE A 101 -2.07 -3.50 2.97
N PRO A 102 -3.41 -3.61 2.98
CA PRO A 102 -4.14 -4.06 1.81
C PRO A 102 -3.82 -3.14 0.62
N ARG A 103 -3.48 -3.71 -0.55
CA ARG A 103 -3.00 -2.94 -1.71
C ARG A 103 -3.91 -1.78 -2.09
N HIS A 104 -5.22 -2.01 -2.13
CA HIS A 104 -6.20 -0.99 -2.47
C HIS A 104 -6.26 0.16 -1.45
N GLU A 105 -6.10 -0.11 -0.15
CA GLU A 105 -6.04 0.93 0.89
C GLU A 105 -4.73 1.71 0.79
N GLU A 106 -3.60 1.04 0.50
CA GLU A 106 -2.30 1.69 0.30
C GLU A 106 -2.30 2.61 -0.91
N GLU A 107 -2.79 2.12 -2.05
CA GLU A 107 -2.91 2.88 -3.30
C GLU A 107 -3.80 4.10 -3.10
N TYR A 108 -4.99 3.91 -2.52
CA TYR A 108 -5.90 5.01 -2.21
C TYR A 108 -5.26 6.06 -1.29
N LEU A 109 -4.62 5.63 -0.19
CA LEU A 109 -3.96 6.55 0.74
C LEU A 109 -2.80 7.27 0.07
N GLN A 110 -1.99 6.56 -0.71
CA GLN A 110 -0.85 7.13 -1.43
C GLN A 110 -1.33 8.21 -2.41
N LEU A 111 -2.35 7.91 -3.23
CA LEU A 111 -2.95 8.85 -4.17
C LEU A 111 -3.55 10.05 -3.44
N THR A 112 -4.26 9.83 -2.33
CA THR A 112 -4.89 10.93 -1.60
C THR A 112 -3.86 11.88 -0.99
N VAL A 113 -2.77 11.34 -0.44
CA VAL A 113 -1.76 12.16 0.24
C VAL A 113 -0.72 12.74 -0.71
N SER A 114 -0.50 12.19 -1.90
CA SER A 114 0.52 12.69 -2.84
C SER A 114 0.13 13.97 -3.55
N CYS A 115 -1.13 14.38 -3.46
CA CYS A 115 -1.69 15.35 -4.40
C CYS A 115 -1.82 16.74 -3.79
N HIS A 116 -1.44 17.75 -4.57
CA HIS A 116 -1.67 19.14 -4.22
C HIS A 116 -3.15 19.47 -4.44
N PRO A 117 -3.83 20.16 -3.50
CA PRO A 117 -5.23 20.50 -3.70
C PRO A 117 -5.38 21.43 -4.91
N CYS A 118 -6.46 21.20 -5.65
CA CYS A 118 -6.76 21.95 -6.87
C CYS A 118 -8.22 22.39 -6.86
N LEU A 119 -8.46 23.62 -7.34
CA LEU A 119 -9.77 24.12 -7.71
C LEU A 119 -9.96 23.94 -9.22
N LEU A 120 -10.87 23.04 -9.60
CA LEU A 120 -11.17 22.74 -11.00
C LEU A 120 -12.42 23.53 -11.45
N ILE A 121 -12.27 24.33 -12.49
CA ILE A 121 -13.29 25.23 -13.02
C ILE A 121 -13.84 24.69 -14.34
N PHE A 122 -15.06 24.18 -14.29
CA PHE A 122 -15.94 23.94 -15.45
C PHE A 122 -16.87 25.13 -15.66
N GLY A 123 -17.65 25.11 -16.73
CA GLY A 123 -18.72 26.07 -16.93
C GLY A 123 -19.44 25.90 -18.26
N GLN A 124 -20.54 26.63 -18.42
CA GLN A 124 -21.36 26.63 -19.65
C GLN A 124 -20.58 27.10 -20.88
N ASN A 125 -19.66 28.06 -20.69
CA ASN A 125 -18.83 28.58 -21.76
C ASN A 125 -17.49 29.11 -21.23
N CYS A 126 -16.55 29.31 -22.16
CA CYS A 126 -15.20 29.80 -21.90
C CYS A 126 -15.22 31.15 -21.18
N ASN A 127 -16.17 32.04 -21.50
CA ASN A 127 -16.27 33.35 -20.88
C ASN A 127 -16.63 33.24 -19.39
N ALA A 128 -17.61 32.41 -19.04
CA ALA A 128 -17.99 32.14 -17.65
C ALA A 128 -16.81 31.59 -16.84
N LYS A 129 -16.06 30.64 -17.41
CA LYS A 129 -14.84 30.08 -16.78
C LYS A 129 -13.77 31.16 -16.55
N CYS A 130 -13.49 31.98 -17.57
CA CYS A 130 -12.50 33.05 -17.50
C CYS A 130 -12.88 34.14 -16.50
N GLN A 131 -14.15 34.55 -16.48
CA GLN A 131 -14.66 35.54 -15.55
C GLN A 131 -14.58 35.07 -14.10
N LEU A 132 -14.91 33.80 -13.83
CA LEU A 132 -14.76 33.23 -12.49
C LEU A 132 -13.29 33.25 -12.04
N LEU A 133 -12.34 32.81 -12.88
CA LEU A 133 -10.92 32.88 -12.56
C LEU A 133 -10.48 34.33 -12.28
N ASN A 134 -10.82 35.25 -13.17
CA ASN A 134 -10.45 36.66 -13.03
C ASN A 134 -10.98 37.27 -11.73
N MET A 135 -12.19 36.86 -11.31
CA MET A 135 -12.79 37.25 -10.04
C MET A 135 -12.02 36.67 -8.84
N LEU A 136 -11.65 35.38 -8.89
CA LEU A 136 -10.89 34.70 -7.82
C LEU A 136 -9.49 35.30 -7.65
N LEU A 137 -8.78 35.58 -8.74
CA LEU A 137 -7.43 36.15 -8.70
C LEU A 137 -7.43 37.68 -8.58
N GLY A 138 -8.59 38.32 -8.69
CA GLY A 138 -8.72 39.78 -8.64
C GLY A 138 -7.96 40.50 -9.76
N LYS A 139 -7.71 39.82 -10.89
CA LYS A 139 -6.93 40.30 -12.03
C LYS A 139 -7.60 39.84 -13.33
N ARG A 140 -7.55 40.65 -14.39
CA ARG A 140 -8.08 40.29 -15.71
C ARG A 140 -7.04 39.52 -16.54
N LEU A 141 -6.67 38.33 -16.06
CA LEU A 141 -5.63 37.51 -16.67
C LEU A 141 -6.11 36.81 -17.93
N LEU A 142 -7.38 36.39 -17.96
CA LEU A 142 -7.97 35.75 -19.13
C LEU A 142 -8.93 36.69 -19.88
N PRO A 143 -8.97 36.60 -21.21
CA PRO A 143 -9.85 37.42 -22.02
C PRO A 143 -11.32 37.00 -21.86
N THR A 144 -12.21 37.99 -21.76
CA THR A 144 -13.66 37.82 -21.53
C THR A 144 -14.51 38.51 -22.60
N THR A 145 -13.92 38.89 -23.73
CA THR A 145 -14.53 39.75 -24.76
C THR A 145 -15.10 38.98 -25.95
N LYS A 146 -14.64 37.74 -26.18
CA LYS A 146 -15.18 36.88 -27.24
C LYS A 146 -16.35 36.06 -26.70
N ILE A 147 -17.51 36.18 -27.36
CA ILE A 147 -18.66 35.29 -27.16
C ILE A 147 -18.53 34.19 -28.21
N SER A 148 -17.92 33.07 -27.86
CA SER A 148 -17.88 31.86 -28.69
C SER A 148 -18.74 30.77 -28.07
N SER A 149 -19.43 29.99 -28.90
CA SER A 149 -20.07 28.76 -28.46
C SER A 149 -19.03 27.81 -27.87
N GLU A 150 -19.33 27.19 -26.74
CA GLU A 150 -18.43 26.25 -26.04
C GLU A 150 -18.11 25.01 -26.89
N GLU A 151 -19.02 24.63 -27.79
CA GLU A 151 -18.88 23.48 -28.70
C GLU A 151 -17.85 23.71 -29.81
N HIS A 152 -17.63 24.96 -30.20
CA HIS A 152 -16.66 25.32 -31.24
C HIS A 152 -15.39 25.92 -30.66
N CYS A 153 -15.39 26.22 -29.36
CA CYS A 153 -14.21 26.68 -28.64
C CYS A 153 -13.21 25.53 -28.52
N LYS A 154 -11.97 25.73 -29.02
CA LYS A 154 -10.86 24.77 -28.90
C LYS A 154 -9.83 25.20 -27.86
N ARG A 155 -10.28 25.89 -26.80
CA ARG A 155 -9.37 26.27 -25.73
C ARG A 155 -8.91 25.04 -24.98
N ARG A 156 -7.58 24.91 -24.88
CA ARG A 156 -6.90 23.88 -24.11
C ARG A 156 -7.10 24.10 -22.61
N ARG A 157 -6.69 23.10 -21.83
CA ARG A 157 -6.63 23.21 -20.37
C ARG A 157 -5.62 24.27 -19.95
N ILE A 158 -5.95 25.02 -18.89
CA ILE A 158 -5.07 26.06 -18.35
C ILE A 158 -4.85 25.78 -16.86
N ARG A 159 -3.60 25.69 -16.43
CA ARG A 159 -3.21 25.46 -15.04
C ARG A 159 -2.50 26.69 -14.49
N PHE A 160 -3.04 27.26 -13.42
CA PHE A 160 -2.40 28.34 -12.67
C PHE A 160 -1.71 27.78 -11.43
N THR A 161 -0.41 28.02 -11.32
CA THR A 161 0.44 27.56 -10.22
C THR A 161 1.20 28.72 -9.60
N HIS A 162 1.72 28.55 -8.39
CA HIS A 162 2.52 29.59 -7.75
C HIS A 162 3.97 29.61 -8.23
N GLY A 163 4.49 30.81 -8.45
CA GLY A 163 5.92 31.03 -8.52
C GLY A 163 6.32 32.48 -8.29
N ARG A 164 7.61 32.70 -8.13
CA ARG A 164 8.17 34.02 -7.76
C ARG A 164 8.07 35.03 -8.89
N GLN A 165 8.04 34.55 -10.14
CA GLN A 165 7.96 35.34 -11.35
C GLN A 165 6.75 34.90 -12.16
N THR A 166 6.15 35.84 -12.87
CA THR A 166 5.10 35.53 -13.84
C THR A 166 5.72 34.85 -15.05
N ARG A 167 5.28 33.62 -15.35
CA ARG A 167 5.74 32.84 -16.49
C ARG A 167 4.55 32.15 -17.14
N ILE A 168 4.65 31.93 -18.44
CA ILE A 168 3.70 31.16 -19.24
C ILE A 168 4.47 30.17 -20.11
N SER A 169 4.00 28.94 -20.15
CA SER A 169 4.61 27.85 -20.89
C SER A 169 3.57 26.82 -21.31
N LEU A 170 3.85 26.08 -22.37
CA LEU A 170 3.09 24.89 -22.72
C LEU A 170 3.79 23.68 -22.09
N ALA A 171 3.04 22.83 -21.41
CA ALA A 171 3.57 21.64 -20.77
C ALA A 171 2.71 20.41 -21.07
N LEU A 172 3.37 19.27 -21.25
CA LEU A 172 2.69 17.98 -21.24
C LEU A 172 2.33 17.62 -19.79
N PRO A 173 1.14 17.04 -19.53
CA PRO A 173 0.70 16.71 -18.18
C PRO A 173 1.75 15.95 -17.37
N GLY A 174 2.37 16.63 -16.40
CA GLY A 174 3.32 16.06 -15.45
C GLY A 174 4.70 15.66 -15.97
N GLN A 175 5.10 16.09 -17.18
CA GLN A 175 6.26 15.47 -17.84
C GLN A 175 7.29 16.45 -18.43
N TYR A 176 6.90 17.37 -19.33
CA TYR A 176 7.87 18.17 -20.08
C TYR A 176 7.31 19.52 -20.50
N GLU A 177 8.10 20.57 -20.33
CA GLU A 177 7.83 21.88 -20.93
C GLU A 177 8.16 21.83 -22.43
N LEU A 178 7.19 22.18 -23.27
CA LEU A 178 7.39 22.31 -24.70
C LEU A 178 8.08 23.63 -25.01
N VAL A 179 9.15 23.55 -25.80
CA VAL A 179 9.83 24.73 -26.33
C VAL A 179 8.99 25.29 -27.46
N HIS A 180 8.03 26.15 -27.12
CA HIS A 180 7.16 26.83 -28.06
C HIS A 180 7.23 28.35 -27.88
N LYS A 181 7.19 29.09 -29.00
CA LYS A 181 7.24 30.55 -29.00
C LYS A 181 5.83 31.11 -28.86
N LEU A 182 5.39 31.30 -27.62
CA LEU A 182 4.09 31.88 -27.32
C LEU A 182 4.04 33.37 -27.68
N ALA A 183 2.85 33.86 -28.05
CA ALA A 183 2.60 35.29 -28.28
C ALA A 183 2.93 36.10 -27.02
N ALA A 184 2.64 35.55 -25.85
CA ALA A 184 2.96 36.11 -24.54
C ALA A 184 4.47 36.28 -24.27
N HIS A 185 5.37 35.65 -25.05
CA HIS A 185 6.82 35.88 -24.95
C HIS A 185 7.30 37.05 -25.80
N GLN A 186 6.47 37.56 -26.71
CA GLN A 186 6.85 38.60 -27.66
C GLN A 186 6.65 40.01 -27.11
N SER A 187 5.71 40.18 -26.18
CA SER A 187 5.36 41.47 -25.57
C SER A 187 4.91 41.29 -24.12
N SER A 188 4.93 42.38 -23.35
CA SER A 188 4.31 42.39 -22.02
C SER A 188 2.80 42.25 -22.15
N TRP A 189 2.22 41.35 -21.38
CA TRP A 189 0.78 41.10 -21.37
C TRP A 189 0.20 41.36 -19.98
N GLU A 190 -0.97 42.00 -19.94
CA GLU A 190 -1.82 42.06 -18.74
C GLU A 190 -2.88 40.94 -18.77
N THR A 191 -3.33 40.60 -19.97
CA THR A 191 -4.25 39.52 -20.29
C THR A 191 -3.56 38.58 -21.25
N ILE A 192 -3.68 37.27 -21.02
CA ILE A 192 -3.06 36.23 -21.85
C ILE A 192 -3.63 36.35 -23.29
N PRO A 193 -2.75 36.39 -24.31
CA PRO A 193 -3.17 36.45 -25.70
C PRO A 193 -4.08 35.28 -26.07
N GLU A 194 -5.09 35.54 -26.91
CA GLU A 194 -6.07 34.52 -27.30
C GLU A 194 -5.43 33.37 -28.10
N GLU A 195 -4.38 33.69 -28.86
CA GLU A 195 -3.64 32.73 -29.69
C GLU A 195 -2.94 31.65 -28.84
N ASP A 196 -2.56 31.97 -27.60
CA ASP A 196 -1.90 31.03 -26.69
C ASP A 196 -2.91 30.10 -25.96
N LEU A 197 -4.20 30.43 -26.00
CA LEU A 197 -5.27 29.70 -25.30
C LEU A 197 -5.91 28.60 -26.15
N GLU A 198 -5.95 28.79 -27.47
CA GLU A 198 -6.61 27.89 -28.41
C GLU A 198 -5.61 26.96 -29.11
N ILE A 199 -6.10 25.83 -29.60
CA ILE A 199 -5.35 24.95 -30.49
C ILE A 199 -5.82 25.25 -31.91
N HIS A 200 -4.87 25.43 -32.83
CA HIS A 200 -5.17 25.68 -34.23
C HIS A 200 -5.57 24.39 -34.94
N ASP A 201 -6.54 24.49 -35.86
CA ASP A 201 -7.12 23.34 -36.56
C ASP A 201 -6.11 22.58 -37.44
N ASP A 202 -5.06 23.26 -37.90
CA ASP A 202 -4.01 22.72 -38.76
C ASP A 202 -2.83 22.14 -37.97
N ASP A 203 -2.92 22.09 -36.64
CA ASP A 203 -1.83 21.61 -35.78
C ASP A 203 -1.82 20.08 -35.70
N GLU A 204 -1.01 19.43 -36.53
CA GLU A 204 -0.84 17.97 -36.58
C GLU A 204 0.04 17.42 -35.44
N ASP A 205 0.69 18.27 -34.65
CA ASP A 205 1.58 17.81 -33.58
C ASP A 205 0.77 17.39 -32.34
N LEU A 206 0.70 16.07 -32.13
CA LEU A 206 0.06 15.47 -30.96
C LEU A 206 0.56 16.04 -29.63
N ALA A 207 1.85 16.40 -29.51
CA ALA A 207 2.38 16.99 -28.30
C ALA A 207 1.77 18.38 -28.04
N HIS A 208 1.59 19.18 -29.10
CA HIS A 208 0.93 20.49 -28.99
C HIS A 208 -0.56 20.36 -28.69
N GLN A 209 -1.23 19.36 -29.26
CA GLN A 209 -2.64 19.11 -29.00
C GLN A 209 -2.91 18.76 -27.53
N ILE A 210 -2.11 17.87 -26.93
CA ILE A 210 -2.33 17.41 -25.55
C ILE A 210 -1.69 18.32 -24.49
N ALA A 211 -0.90 19.32 -24.89
CA ALA A 211 -0.24 20.22 -23.95
C ALA A 211 -1.24 21.16 -23.25
N GLU A 212 -1.08 21.29 -21.93
CA GLU A 212 -1.77 22.28 -21.12
C GLU A 212 -0.96 23.58 -21.04
N LEU A 213 -1.67 24.70 -20.94
CA LEU A 213 -1.06 26.00 -20.72
C LEU A 213 -0.80 26.19 -19.23
N GLU A 214 0.46 26.23 -18.83
CA GLU A 214 0.86 26.49 -17.45
C GLU A 214 1.18 27.98 -17.26
N VAL A 215 0.51 28.60 -16.29
CA VAL A 215 0.68 29.99 -15.93
C VAL A 215 1.15 30.07 -14.48
N THR A 216 2.42 30.41 -14.30
CA THR A 216 3.00 30.64 -12.98
C THR A 216 2.78 32.09 -12.55
N LEU A 217 2.24 32.33 -11.35
CA LEU A 217 2.02 33.68 -10.82
C LEU A 217 2.44 33.81 -9.35
N ASN A 218 2.93 34.99 -8.99
CA ASN A 218 3.13 35.35 -7.58
C ASN A 218 1.79 35.81 -6.97
N HIS A 219 0.98 34.84 -6.55
CA HIS A 219 -0.32 35.08 -5.93
C HIS A 219 -0.52 34.21 -4.69
N SER A 220 -1.05 34.79 -3.60
CA SER A 220 -1.15 34.10 -2.30
C SER A 220 -2.06 32.87 -2.32
N LEU A 221 -3.15 32.89 -3.10
CA LEU A 221 -4.00 31.70 -3.26
C LEU A 221 -3.23 30.54 -3.87
N LEU A 222 -2.37 30.82 -4.84
CA LEU A 222 -1.66 29.78 -5.58
C LEU A 222 -0.57 29.12 -4.73
N GLN A 223 -0.20 29.71 -3.59
CA GLN A 223 0.71 29.08 -2.62
C GLN A 223 0.05 27.91 -1.89
N GLU A 224 -1.28 27.91 -1.81
CA GLU A 224 -2.04 26.93 -1.05
C GLU A 224 -2.82 25.96 -1.94
N MET A 225 -3.06 26.30 -3.22
CA MET A 225 -3.78 25.45 -4.16
C MET A 225 -3.43 25.80 -5.61
N ASP A 226 -3.56 24.83 -6.51
CA ASP A 226 -3.59 25.13 -7.95
C ASP A 226 -5.01 25.51 -8.39
N ILE A 227 -5.12 26.30 -9.46
CA ILE A 227 -6.40 26.54 -10.12
C ILE A 227 -6.31 26.03 -11.55
N VAL A 228 -7.20 25.12 -11.91
CA VAL A 228 -7.26 24.55 -13.25
C VAL A 228 -8.56 24.95 -13.90
N ILE A 229 -8.46 25.46 -15.12
CA ILE A 229 -9.62 25.69 -15.99
C ILE A 229 -9.72 24.50 -16.93
N ALA A 230 -10.89 23.86 -16.89
CA ALA A 230 -11.19 22.78 -17.80
C ALA A 230 -11.21 23.29 -19.25
N PRO A 231 -10.74 22.46 -20.20
CA PRO A 231 -10.84 22.79 -21.62
C PRO A 231 -12.28 23.06 -22.06
N CYS A 232 -12.43 23.67 -23.22
CA CYS A 232 -13.74 23.82 -23.84
C CYS A 232 -14.26 22.47 -24.35
N ARG A 233 -15.60 22.31 -24.41
CA ARG A 233 -16.24 21.08 -24.94
C ARG A 233 -15.82 20.74 -26.35
N GLY A 234 -15.56 21.75 -27.19
CA GLY A 234 -15.01 21.56 -28.53
C GLY A 234 -13.62 20.94 -28.58
N PHE A 235 -12.93 20.85 -27.44
CA PHE A 235 -11.62 20.21 -27.31
C PHE A 235 -11.68 18.89 -26.53
N GLN A 236 -12.27 18.89 -25.33
CA GLN A 236 -12.36 17.70 -24.48
C GLN A 236 -13.62 17.78 -23.60
N SER A 237 -14.29 16.65 -23.40
CA SER A 237 -15.49 16.59 -22.55
C SER A 237 -15.14 16.89 -21.08
N ALA A 238 -16.11 17.43 -20.33
CA ALA A 238 -15.90 17.67 -18.90
C ALA A 238 -15.74 16.35 -18.12
N GLU A 239 -16.39 15.28 -18.58
CA GLU A 239 -16.27 13.96 -18.00
C GLU A 239 -14.85 13.39 -18.12
N ASP A 240 -14.28 13.39 -19.32
CA ASP A 240 -12.91 12.91 -19.56
C ASP A 240 -11.90 13.72 -18.74
N THR A 241 -12.06 15.05 -18.76
CA THR A 241 -11.23 15.97 -17.96
C THR A 241 -11.31 15.61 -16.48
N LEU A 242 -12.51 15.39 -15.94
CA LEU A 242 -12.68 15.06 -14.53
C LEU A 242 -12.13 13.68 -14.18
N GLY A 243 -12.26 12.70 -15.09
CA GLY A 243 -11.71 11.35 -14.95
C GLY A 243 -10.18 11.33 -14.78
N GLU A 244 -9.47 12.21 -15.51
CA GLU A 244 -8.02 12.38 -15.35
C GLU A 244 -7.64 12.93 -13.96
N TYR A 245 -8.45 13.84 -13.40
CA TYR A 245 -8.17 14.44 -12.10
C TYR A 245 -8.50 13.52 -10.93
N ILE A 246 -9.59 12.76 -11.00
CA ILE A 246 -10.02 11.90 -9.88
C ILE A 246 -8.95 10.86 -9.49
N ASN A 247 -8.21 10.36 -10.48
CA ASN A 247 -7.11 9.41 -10.26
C ASN A 247 -5.87 10.07 -9.64
N SER A 248 -5.74 11.39 -9.74
CA SER A 248 -4.65 12.19 -9.19
C SER A 248 -5.11 13.06 -8.01
N GLY A 249 -6.23 12.72 -7.37
CA GLY A 249 -6.78 13.42 -6.20
C GLY A 249 -8.20 13.91 -6.43
N LEU A 250 -8.90 14.32 -5.38
CA LEU A 250 -10.28 14.79 -5.51
C LEU A 250 -10.32 16.32 -5.48
N PRO A 251 -10.50 16.98 -6.63
CA PRO A 251 -10.48 18.44 -6.71
C PRO A 251 -11.72 19.04 -6.05
N VAL A 252 -11.63 20.33 -5.69
CA VAL A 252 -12.81 21.14 -5.41
C VAL A 252 -13.37 21.57 -6.77
N ILE A 253 -14.59 21.12 -7.09
CA ILE A 253 -15.19 21.33 -8.40
C ILE A 253 -16.10 22.56 -8.36
N THR A 254 -15.93 23.43 -9.35
CA THR A 254 -16.79 24.59 -9.59
C THR A 254 -17.35 24.54 -11.00
N PHE A 255 -18.60 24.97 -11.17
CA PHE A 255 -19.24 25.09 -12.48
C PHE A 255 -19.76 26.51 -12.64
N ALA A 256 -19.15 27.27 -13.56
CA ALA A 256 -19.47 28.65 -13.85
C ALA A 256 -20.65 28.74 -14.85
N ILE A 257 -21.68 29.50 -14.49
CA ILE A 257 -22.92 29.68 -15.25
C ILE A 257 -23.02 31.16 -15.62
N SER A 258 -23.16 31.50 -16.90
CA SER A 258 -23.37 32.89 -17.32
C SER A 258 -24.83 33.20 -17.64
N GLU A 259 -25.61 32.18 -17.99
CA GLU A 259 -26.98 32.33 -18.46
C GLU A 259 -28.00 32.16 -17.31
N THR A 260 -29.27 32.46 -17.61
CA THR A 260 -30.38 32.28 -16.66
C THR A 260 -30.89 30.85 -16.59
N GLU A 261 -30.43 29.98 -17.50
CA GLU A 261 -30.81 28.58 -17.60
C GLU A 261 -29.65 27.73 -18.12
N LEU A 262 -29.69 26.44 -17.83
CA LEU A 262 -28.81 25.42 -18.39
C LEU A 262 -29.39 24.95 -19.73
N SER A 263 -28.54 24.87 -20.75
CA SER A 263 -28.90 24.25 -22.04
C SER A 263 -29.10 22.74 -21.88
N THR A 264 -29.72 22.09 -22.88
CA THR A 264 -29.87 20.64 -22.88
C THR A 264 -28.52 19.91 -22.84
N LEU A 265 -27.50 20.46 -23.50
CA LEU A 265 -26.14 19.94 -23.49
C LEU A 265 -25.48 20.09 -22.12
N ASP A 266 -25.68 21.23 -21.44
CA ASP A 266 -25.19 21.41 -20.07
C ASP A 266 -25.82 20.38 -19.13
N MET A 267 -27.12 20.14 -19.27
CA MET A 267 -27.85 19.19 -18.43
C MET A 267 -27.36 17.74 -18.67
N ASN A 268 -27.11 17.37 -19.92
CA ASN A 268 -26.57 16.05 -20.27
C ASN A 268 -25.14 15.85 -19.71
N GLU A 269 -24.25 16.82 -19.90
CA GLU A 269 -22.87 16.75 -19.38
C GLU A 269 -22.85 16.66 -17.85
N LEU A 270 -23.68 17.46 -17.17
CA LEU A 270 -23.82 17.39 -15.72
C LEU A 270 -24.42 16.06 -15.25
N GLN A 271 -25.31 15.45 -16.03
CA GLN A 271 -25.85 14.11 -15.73
C GLN A 271 -24.78 13.04 -15.87
N GLU A 272 -23.97 13.07 -16.93
CA GLU A 272 -22.85 12.13 -17.14
C GLU A 272 -21.82 12.19 -16.00
N ILE A 273 -21.41 13.41 -15.61
CA ILE A 273 -20.52 13.64 -14.47
C ILE A 273 -21.11 13.05 -13.19
N LYS A 274 -22.42 13.23 -12.99
CA LYS A 274 -23.09 12.76 -11.78
C LYS A 274 -23.11 11.24 -11.70
N GLU A 275 -23.50 10.59 -12.79
CA GLU A 275 -23.62 9.13 -12.86
C GLU A 275 -22.27 8.45 -12.64
N LYS A 276 -21.19 9.02 -13.17
CA LYS A 276 -19.85 8.42 -13.07
C LYS A 276 -19.12 8.73 -11.77
N PHE A 277 -19.28 9.94 -11.22
CA PHE A 277 -18.41 10.39 -10.12
C PHE A 277 -19.15 10.73 -8.82
N ALA A 278 -20.44 11.08 -8.87
CA ALA A 278 -21.26 11.44 -7.71
C ALA A 278 -20.58 12.47 -6.76
N LEU A 279 -19.86 13.44 -7.34
CA LEU A 279 -19.09 14.45 -6.60
C LEU A 279 -19.91 15.73 -6.35
N PRO A 280 -19.67 16.41 -5.21
CA PRO A 280 -20.28 17.71 -4.97
C PRO A 280 -19.68 18.78 -5.88
N ILE A 281 -20.52 19.67 -6.41
CA ILE A 281 -20.16 20.76 -7.33
C ILE A 281 -20.66 22.10 -6.77
N PHE A 282 -19.78 23.10 -6.80
CA PHE A 282 -20.15 24.48 -6.50
C PHE A 282 -20.58 25.19 -7.79
N PHE A 283 -21.88 25.37 -7.97
CA PHE A 283 -22.44 26.11 -9.10
C PHE A 283 -22.44 27.61 -8.79
N PHE A 284 -21.84 28.40 -9.66
CA PHE A 284 -21.74 29.85 -9.47
C PHE A 284 -22.22 30.60 -10.70
N LYS A 285 -23.19 31.49 -10.51
CA LYS A 285 -23.66 32.39 -11.58
C LYS A 285 -22.75 33.61 -11.66
N VAL A 286 -22.06 33.75 -12.78
CA VAL A 286 -21.16 34.86 -13.06
C VAL A 286 -21.96 36.02 -13.64
N LEU A 287 -21.58 37.26 -13.30
CA LEU A 287 -22.23 38.46 -13.82
C LEU A 287 -21.79 38.72 -15.25
N ASN A 288 -22.76 38.86 -16.15
CA ASN A 288 -22.50 39.27 -17.52
C ASN A 288 -22.17 40.78 -17.53
N LEU A 289 -20.94 41.15 -17.90
CA LEU A 289 -20.55 42.57 -18.08
C LEU A 289 -21.36 43.17 -19.23
N GLY A 290 -22.49 43.79 -18.89
CA GLY A 290 -23.48 44.33 -19.82
C GLY A 290 -24.87 44.44 -19.21
N SER A 291 -25.16 43.65 -18.16
CA SER A 291 -26.41 43.70 -17.39
C SER A 291 -26.19 44.30 -16.00
N GLU A 292 -25.75 45.57 -15.94
CA GLU A 292 -25.99 46.39 -14.76
C GLU A 292 -27.00 47.47 -15.14
N LEU A 293 -28.19 47.42 -14.54
CA LEU A 293 -28.72 48.52 -13.70
C LEU A 293 -30.23 48.43 -13.38
N ILE A 294 -30.98 47.42 -13.80
CA ILE A 294 -32.40 47.33 -13.40
C ILE A 294 -32.86 45.87 -13.25
N SER A 295 -32.68 45.28 -12.07
CA SER A 295 -33.66 44.29 -11.60
C SER A 295 -34.05 44.68 -10.17
N PRO A 296 -35.33 44.93 -9.88
CA PRO A 296 -35.75 45.28 -8.55
C PRO A 296 -35.45 44.11 -7.60
N GLN A 297 -34.87 44.43 -6.44
CA GLN A 297 -35.01 43.63 -5.23
C GLN A 297 -36.49 43.33 -5.05
N ASN A 298 -36.89 42.06 -5.18
CA ASN A 298 -38.03 41.44 -4.50
C ASN A 298 -38.25 40.03 -5.07
N ALA A 299 -37.71 39.01 -4.38
CA ALA A 299 -38.30 37.67 -4.20
C ALA A 299 -37.24 36.74 -3.60
N GLU A 300 -37.01 36.80 -2.29
CA GLU A 300 -36.25 35.75 -1.58
C GLU A 300 -37.01 34.40 -1.53
N THR A 301 -38.18 34.30 -2.18
CA THR A 301 -39.11 33.19 -2.01
C THR A 301 -39.32 32.35 -3.28
N GLU A 302 -38.97 32.85 -4.47
CA GLU A 302 -39.18 32.09 -5.71
C GLU A 302 -37.88 31.42 -6.18
N LYS A 303 -37.86 30.08 -6.09
CA LYS A 303 -36.75 29.25 -6.58
C LYS A 303 -36.53 29.52 -8.07
N SER A 304 -35.33 30.00 -8.43
CA SER A 304 -34.93 30.34 -9.80
C SER A 304 -35.04 29.14 -10.75
N PHE A 305 -35.08 29.40 -12.05
CA PHE A 305 -35.13 28.34 -13.06
C PHE A 305 -33.88 27.43 -12.98
N LEU A 306 -32.69 28.02 -12.83
CA LEU A 306 -31.44 27.28 -12.56
C LEU A 306 -31.56 26.38 -11.33
N PHE A 307 -32.14 26.90 -10.23
CA PHE A 307 -32.36 26.09 -9.03
C PHE A 307 -33.24 24.88 -9.33
N ARG A 308 -34.34 25.06 -10.08
CA ARG A 308 -35.24 23.95 -10.45
C ARG A 308 -34.54 22.94 -11.37
N GLN A 309 -33.76 23.39 -12.34
CA GLN A 309 -32.98 22.50 -13.22
C GLN A 309 -31.98 21.66 -12.43
N LEU A 310 -31.19 22.28 -11.54
CA LEU A 310 -30.22 21.56 -10.71
C LEU A 310 -30.88 20.69 -9.63
N LEU A 311 -32.08 21.05 -9.17
CA LEU A 311 -32.89 20.18 -8.32
C LEU A 311 -33.36 18.93 -9.09
N ASN A 312 -33.80 19.08 -10.34
CA ASN A 312 -34.23 17.95 -11.19
C ASN A 312 -33.07 17.02 -11.58
N LEU A 313 -31.85 17.55 -11.67
CA LEU A 313 -30.62 16.76 -11.81
C LEU A 313 -30.15 16.17 -10.47
N ASP A 314 -30.93 16.30 -9.39
CA ASP A 314 -30.65 15.83 -8.03
C ASP A 314 -29.35 16.40 -7.43
N TYR A 315 -28.80 17.49 -7.97
CA TYR A 315 -27.61 18.15 -7.40
C TYR A 315 -27.96 18.93 -6.15
N LEU A 316 -29.14 19.56 -6.14
CA LEU A 316 -29.65 20.30 -5.01
C LEU A 316 -30.73 19.50 -4.29
N SER A 317 -31.02 19.88 -3.05
CA SER A 317 -32.00 19.24 -2.19
C SER A 317 -33.03 20.28 -1.71
N SER A 318 -34.32 19.92 -1.71
CA SER A 318 -35.40 20.87 -1.41
C SER A 318 -35.42 21.39 0.04
N ASN A 319 -34.72 20.69 0.94
CA ASN A 319 -34.76 20.93 2.39
C ASN A 319 -33.55 21.70 2.92
N HIS A 320 -32.55 22.00 2.08
CA HIS A 320 -31.30 22.61 2.53
C HIS A 320 -31.29 24.12 2.25
N CYS A 321 -31.17 24.86 3.34
CA CYS A 321 -30.93 26.30 3.36
C CYS A 321 -29.60 26.62 2.66
N SER A 322 -29.60 27.56 1.69
CA SER A 322 -28.38 28.08 1.04
C SER A 322 -27.42 28.82 1.98
N CYS A 323 -27.63 28.76 3.29
CA CYS A 323 -26.89 29.48 4.32
C CYS A 323 -25.52 28.88 4.66
N GLY A 324 -25.09 27.79 4.02
CA GLY A 324 -23.80 27.16 4.32
C GLY A 324 -23.67 26.67 5.77
N ALA A 325 -24.78 26.58 6.52
CA ALA A 325 -24.81 26.02 7.85
C ALA A 325 -24.55 24.51 7.73
N PRO A 326 -23.58 23.95 8.47
CA PRO A 326 -23.31 22.52 8.43
C PRO A 326 -24.54 21.76 8.91
N SER A 327 -25.15 20.95 8.03
CA SER A 327 -26.14 19.96 8.43
C SER A 327 -25.47 18.88 9.27
N THR A 328 -26.26 18.23 10.12
CA THR A 328 -25.84 17.13 11.00
C THR A 328 -25.19 15.98 10.23
N ASP A 329 -25.54 15.81 8.94
CA ASP A 329 -24.85 14.92 8.01
C ASP A 329 -23.60 15.61 7.44
N ALA A 330 -22.43 15.14 7.86
CA ALA A 330 -21.12 15.73 7.60
C ALA A 330 -20.63 15.70 6.13
N LYS A 331 -21.46 15.26 5.18
CA LYS A 331 -21.06 15.07 3.78
C LYS A 331 -21.20 16.38 2.99
N ALA A 332 -20.17 16.76 2.26
CA ALA A 332 -20.22 17.91 1.35
C ALA A 332 -21.31 17.72 0.29
N GLN A 333 -22.17 18.74 0.12
CA GLN A 333 -23.26 18.75 -0.85
C GLN A 333 -23.03 19.84 -1.90
N SER A 334 -23.54 19.63 -3.11
CA SER A 334 -23.52 20.66 -4.14
C SER A 334 -24.36 21.86 -3.74
N MET A 335 -23.98 23.05 -4.23
CA MET A 335 -24.69 24.28 -3.93
C MET A 335 -24.73 25.21 -5.13
N LEU A 336 -25.80 25.99 -5.24
CA LEU A 336 -25.96 27.05 -6.24
C LEU A 336 -25.84 28.42 -5.56
N VAL A 337 -24.97 29.26 -6.10
CA VAL A 337 -24.79 30.65 -5.68
C VAL A 337 -25.01 31.56 -6.88
N GLU A 338 -26.13 32.28 -6.87
CA GLU A 338 -26.48 33.21 -7.96
C GLU A 338 -26.07 34.67 -7.69
N GLN A 339 -25.79 35.00 -6.42
CA GLN A 339 -25.42 36.35 -6.01
C GLN A 339 -23.91 36.46 -5.90
N SER A 340 -23.32 37.41 -6.61
CA SER A 340 -21.86 37.62 -6.65
C SER A 340 -21.25 37.86 -5.26
N GLU A 341 -21.95 38.58 -4.39
CA GLU A 341 -21.53 38.85 -3.00
C GLU A 341 -21.37 37.57 -2.17
N LYS A 342 -22.11 36.52 -2.51
CA LYS A 342 -22.11 35.23 -1.83
C LYS A 342 -21.03 34.26 -2.35
N ILE A 343 -20.15 34.69 -3.26
CA ILE A 343 -19.02 33.86 -3.71
C ILE A 343 -18.14 33.36 -2.56
N ARG A 344 -18.13 34.06 -1.40
CA ARG A 344 -17.45 33.62 -0.17
C ARG A 344 -17.87 32.23 0.31
N LEU A 345 -19.08 31.78 -0.04
CA LEU A 345 -19.55 30.43 0.23
C LEU A 345 -18.68 29.35 -0.44
N LEU A 346 -17.91 29.68 -1.49
CA LEU A 346 -16.92 28.78 -2.06
C LEU A 346 -15.90 28.32 -1.02
N SER A 347 -15.50 29.19 -0.08
CA SER A 347 -14.59 28.81 1.00
C SER A 347 -15.22 27.79 1.94
N THR A 348 -16.49 27.98 2.31
CA THR A 348 -17.23 27.04 3.16
C THR A 348 -17.42 25.69 2.46
N PHE A 349 -17.81 25.71 1.19
CA PHE A 349 -17.93 24.51 0.35
C PHE A 349 -16.59 23.78 0.25
N SER A 350 -15.51 24.49 -0.12
CA SER A 350 -14.16 23.94 -0.21
C SER A 350 -13.74 23.30 1.11
N LYS A 351 -14.04 23.95 2.24
CA LYS A 351 -13.74 23.40 3.57
C LYS A 351 -14.45 22.08 3.80
N GLN A 352 -15.74 21.98 3.46
CA GLN A 352 -16.50 20.73 3.63
C GLN A 352 -15.92 19.61 2.76
N VAL A 353 -15.66 19.87 1.48
CA VAL A 353 -15.09 18.88 0.55
C VAL A 353 -13.73 18.40 1.05
N LEU A 354 -12.82 19.34 1.33
CA LEU A 354 -11.46 19.03 1.77
C LEU A 354 -11.42 18.34 3.14
N GLN A 355 -12.29 18.75 4.07
CA GLN A 355 -12.39 18.13 5.39
C GLN A 355 -12.90 16.69 5.29
N GLN A 356 -13.93 16.43 4.47
CA GLN A 356 -14.41 15.07 4.23
C GLN A 356 -13.28 14.18 3.73
N ARG A 357 -12.47 14.65 2.77
CA ARG A 357 -11.31 13.90 2.26
C ARG A 357 -10.28 13.56 3.34
N LEU A 358 -9.94 14.53 4.20
CA LEU A 358 -9.00 14.27 5.29
C LEU A 358 -9.55 13.25 6.29
N VAL A 359 -10.85 13.34 6.61
CA VAL A 359 -11.52 12.40 7.51
C VAL A 359 -11.55 10.99 6.91
N ASP A 360 -11.89 10.86 5.64
CA ASP A 360 -11.91 9.56 4.94
C ASP A 360 -10.52 8.91 4.96
N ALA A 361 -9.48 9.65 4.57
CA ALA A 361 -8.10 9.16 4.57
C ALA A 361 -7.60 8.81 5.99
N ALA A 362 -7.88 9.67 6.97
CA ALA A 362 -7.52 9.41 8.37
C ALA A 362 -8.23 8.18 8.93
N THR A 363 -9.50 7.97 8.55
CA THR A 363 -10.29 6.83 9.00
C THR A 363 -9.71 5.52 8.44
N ILE A 364 -9.36 5.49 7.16
CA ILE A 364 -8.72 4.31 6.54
C ILE A 364 -7.38 4.01 7.22
N LEU A 365 -6.54 5.02 7.42
CA LEU A 365 -5.25 4.84 8.11
C LEU A 365 -5.45 4.32 9.54
N ASN A 366 -6.44 4.84 10.27
CA ASN A 366 -6.78 4.39 11.61
C ASN A 366 -7.29 2.93 11.62
N ILE A 367 -8.09 2.52 10.64
CA ILE A 367 -8.53 1.13 10.48
C ILE A 367 -7.33 0.20 10.30
N VAL A 368 -6.35 0.60 9.48
CA VAL A 368 -5.11 -0.17 9.30
C VAL A 368 -4.36 -0.30 10.63
N HIS A 369 -4.20 0.79 11.38
CA HIS A 369 -3.54 0.76 12.69
C HIS A 369 -4.26 -0.15 13.68
N TYR A 370 -5.59 -0.09 13.71
CA TYR A 370 -6.40 -0.96 14.57
C TYR A 370 -6.20 -2.45 14.23
N ARG A 371 -6.22 -2.82 12.94
CA ARG A 371 -5.95 -4.20 12.50
C ARG A 371 -4.55 -4.66 12.91
N CYS A 372 -3.56 -3.77 12.82
CA CYS A 372 -2.20 -4.08 13.25
C CYS A 372 -2.13 -4.35 14.76
N LEU A 373 -2.75 -3.49 15.57
CA LEU A 373 -2.81 -3.68 17.02
C LEU A 373 -3.49 -5.00 17.40
N ASP A 374 -4.59 -5.35 16.74
CA ASP A 374 -5.28 -6.62 16.96
C ASP A 374 -4.36 -7.83 16.68
N ILE A 375 -3.62 -7.80 15.57
CA ILE A 375 -2.63 -8.85 15.27
C ILE A 375 -1.55 -8.93 16.36
N PHE A 376 -1.03 -7.78 16.82
CA PHE A 376 -0.01 -7.76 17.89
C PHE A 376 -0.53 -8.31 19.21
N ILE A 377 -1.76 -7.95 19.59
CA ILE A 377 -2.39 -8.42 20.83
C ILE A 377 -2.57 -9.94 20.77
N ASN A 378 -3.12 -10.46 19.67
CA ASN A 378 -3.32 -11.89 19.50
C ASN A 378 -2.00 -12.66 19.48
N GLN A 379 -0.97 -12.14 18.79
CA GLN A 379 0.36 -12.75 18.77
C GLN A 379 1.02 -12.73 20.16
N ALA A 380 0.83 -11.68 20.95
CA ALA A 380 1.36 -11.61 22.31
C ALA A 380 0.71 -12.68 23.21
N PHE A 381 -0.60 -12.91 23.09
CA PHE A 381 -1.29 -13.96 23.83
C PHE A 381 -0.86 -15.36 23.41
N ASP A 382 -0.71 -15.61 22.10
CA ASP A 382 -0.21 -16.89 21.60
C ASP A 382 1.22 -17.13 22.09
N MET A 383 2.11 -16.14 21.99
CA MET A 383 3.47 -16.22 22.51
C MET A 383 3.50 -16.48 24.02
N GLN A 384 2.64 -15.81 24.80
CA GLN A 384 2.53 -16.05 26.25
C GLN A 384 2.08 -17.49 26.55
N ARG A 385 1.10 -18.00 25.80
CA ARG A 385 0.62 -19.38 25.93
C ARG A 385 1.74 -20.37 25.59
N ASP A 386 2.48 -20.14 24.52
CA ASP A 386 3.55 -21.03 24.09
C ASP A 386 4.72 -21.06 25.06
N LEU A 387 5.07 -19.92 25.66
CA LEU A 387 6.06 -19.86 26.74
C LEU A 387 5.65 -20.70 27.97
N GLN A 388 4.35 -20.93 28.20
CA GLN A 388 3.87 -21.76 29.29
C GLN A 388 3.71 -23.25 28.92
N ILE A 389 3.23 -23.54 27.70
CA ILE A 389 2.90 -24.90 27.26
C ILE A 389 4.14 -25.63 26.74
N THR A 390 5.01 -24.96 25.99
CA THR A 390 6.17 -25.58 25.33
C THR A 390 7.13 -26.25 26.32
N PRO A 391 7.50 -25.64 27.46
CA PRO A 391 8.37 -26.31 28.44
C PRO A 391 7.76 -27.59 29.01
N LYS A 392 6.45 -27.57 29.31
CA LYS A 392 5.72 -28.75 29.83
C LYS A 392 5.67 -29.88 28.80
N ARG A 393 5.45 -29.53 27.52
CA ARG A 393 5.50 -30.50 26.41
C ARG A 393 6.90 -31.10 26.27
N LEU A 394 7.94 -30.28 26.33
CA LEU A 394 9.33 -30.74 26.24
C LEU A 394 9.69 -31.69 27.39
N GLU A 395 9.28 -31.35 28.61
CA GLU A 395 9.51 -32.20 29.80
C GLU A 395 8.76 -33.54 29.69
N TYR A 396 7.51 -33.52 29.22
CA TYR A 396 6.75 -34.73 28.95
C TYR A 396 7.42 -35.61 27.90
N THR A 397 7.86 -35.03 26.78
CA THR A 397 8.58 -35.76 25.72
C THR A 397 9.87 -36.36 26.25
N ARG A 398 10.66 -35.60 27.03
CA ARG A 398 11.89 -36.12 27.67
C ARG A 398 11.59 -37.27 28.62
N LYS A 399 10.51 -37.18 29.40
CA LYS A 399 10.08 -38.28 30.28
C LYS A 399 9.73 -39.53 29.47
N LYS A 400 8.98 -39.39 28.38
CA LYS A 400 8.62 -40.50 27.50
C LYS A 400 9.82 -41.12 26.78
N GLU A 401 10.77 -40.28 26.37
CA GLU A 401 12.05 -40.73 25.82
C GLU A 401 12.85 -41.55 26.85
N ASN A 402 12.93 -41.09 28.10
CA ASN A 402 13.59 -41.84 29.17
C ASN A 402 12.89 -43.17 29.48
N GLU A 403 11.56 -43.20 29.55
CA GLU A 403 10.79 -44.44 29.74
C GLU A 403 11.06 -45.45 28.62
N LEU A 404 11.13 -44.98 27.37
CA LEU A 404 11.46 -45.80 26.22
C LEU A 404 12.91 -46.30 26.27
N TYR A 405 13.86 -45.43 26.63
CA TYR A 405 15.26 -45.78 26.79
C TYR A 405 15.46 -46.90 27.83
N GLU A 406 14.88 -46.76 29.02
CA GLU A 406 14.96 -47.77 30.08
C GLU A 406 14.33 -49.11 29.64
N SER A 407 13.18 -49.07 28.94
CA SER A 407 12.55 -50.26 28.38
C SER A 407 13.46 -50.98 27.38
N LEU A 408 14.05 -50.25 26.44
CA LEU A 408 14.98 -50.78 25.44
C LEU A 408 16.25 -51.34 26.11
N MET A 409 16.78 -50.66 27.11
CA MET A 409 17.96 -51.10 27.85
C MET A 409 17.69 -52.42 28.60
N ASN A 410 16.52 -52.55 29.23
CA ASN A 410 16.10 -53.78 29.89
C ASN A 410 15.94 -54.95 28.90
N ILE A 411 15.35 -54.69 27.73
CA ILE A 411 15.23 -55.70 26.67
C ILE A 411 16.63 -56.13 26.17
N ALA A 412 17.52 -55.17 25.93
CA ALA A 412 18.89 -55.43 25.48
C ALA A 412 19.68 -56.25 26.51
N ASN A 413 19.62 -55.87 27.80
CA ASN A 413 20.28 -56.59 28.88
C ASN A 413 19.77 -58.03 28.99
N ARG A 414 18.45 -58.26 28.92
CA ARG A 414 17.88 -59.61 28.94
C ARG A 414 18.34 -60.43 27.74
N LYS A 415 18.34 -59.85 26.54
CA LYS A 415 18.81 -60.52 25.32
C LYS A 415 20.31 -60.83 25.37
N GLN A 416 21.10 -59.97 26.00
CA GLN A 416 22.52 -60.22 26.21
C GLN A 416 22.76 -61.42 27.13
N GLU A 417 21.98 -61.56 28.21
CA GLU A 417 22.08 -62.73 29.10
C GLU A 417 21.59 -64.01 28.38
N GLU A 418 20.48 -63.95 27.63
CA GLU A 418 20.02 -65.09 26.80
C GLU A 418 21.09 -65.55 25.79
N MET A 419 21.76 -64.60 25.12
CA MET A 419 22.87 -64.93 24.20
C MET A 419 24.05 -65.55 24.93
N LYS A 420 24.39 -65.06 26.13
CA LYS A 420 25.46 -65.61 26.96
C LYS A 420 25.14 -67.04 27.39
N ASP A 421 23.91 -67.31 27.82
CA ASP A 421 23.47 -68.65 28.20
C ASP A 421 23.51 -69.62 27.02
N MET A 422 23.04 -69.21 25.84
CA MET A 422 23.15 -70.01 24.62
C MET A 422 24.61 -70.33 24.25
N ILE A 423 25.52 -69.37 24.39
CA ILE A 423 26.96 -69.61 24.15
C ILE A 423 27.53 -70.61 25.16
N ILE A 424 27.19 -70.47 26.45
CA ILE A 424 27.65 -71.39 27.50
C ILE A 424 27.10 -72.80 27.25
N GLU A 425 25.82 -72.94 26.91
CA GLU A 425 25.20 -74.21 26.57
C GLU A 425 25.88 -74.86 25.36
N THR A 426 26.10 -74.10 24.29
CA THR A 426 26.80 -74.58 23.08
C THR A 426 28.22 -75.02 23.40
N LEU A 427 28.98 -74.23 24.16
CA LEU A 427 30.34 -74.57 24.57
C LEU A 427 30.39 -75.81 25.46
N ASN A 428 29.41 -76.00 26.35
CA ASN A 428 29.34 -77.18 27.20
C ASN A 428 29.00 -78.44 26.40
N ASN A 429 28.07 -78.34 25.44
CA ASN A 429 27.73 -79.46 24.56
C ASN A 429 28.91 -79.86 23.68
N MET A 430 29.65 -78.88 23.15
CA MET A 430 30.85 -79.14 22.33
C MET A 430 32.09 -79.46 23.17
N LYS A 431 32.03 -79.39 24.51
CA LYS A 431 33.21 -79.51 25.37
C LYS A 431 33.89 -80.87 25.23
N GLU A 432 33.12 -81.94 25.17
CA GLU A 432 33.64 -83.31 25.10
C GLU A 432 34.25 -83.57 23.72
N GLU A 433 33.58 -83.16 22.64
CA GLU A 433 34.12 -83.21 21.28
C GLU A 433 35.40 -82.36 21.13
N LEU A 434 35.43 -81.14 21.66
CA LEU A 434 36.62 -80.28 21.62
C LEU A 434 37.78 -80.85 22.44
N LEU A 435 37.51 -81.54 23.55
CA LEU A 435 38.53 -82.23 24.35
C LEU A 435 39.05 -83.48 23.64
N GLU A 436 38.19 -84.21 22.95
CA GLU A 436 38.54 -85.37 22.15
C GLU A 436 39.35 -84.95 20.90
N ASP A 437 38.93 -83.92 20.19
CA ASP A 437 39.69 -83.32 19.09
C ASP A 437 41.04 -82.78 19.57
N ALA A 438 41.10 -82.08 20.70
CA ALA A 438 42.37 -81.60 21.26
C ALA A 438 43.29 -82.74 21.75
N ALA A 439 42.74 -83.86 22.20
CA ALA A 439 43.51 -85.06 22.53
C ALA A 439 44.02 -85.81 21.28
N ASN A 440 43.24 -85.74 20.18
CA ASN A 440 43.58 -86.32 18.88
C ASN A 440 44.42 -85.37 18.00
N MET A 441 44.61 -84.11 18.41
CA MET A 441 45.55 -83.19 17.78
C MET A 441 46.98 -83.72 17.95
N GLU A 442 47.55 -84.24 16.87
CA GLU A 442 49.00 -84.40 16.76
C GLU A 442 49.66 -83.02 16.88
N PHE A 443 50.37 -82.80 17.99
CA PHE A 443 51.42 -81.79 18.02
C PHE A 443 52.43 -82.15 16.93
N LYS A 444 52.34 -81.52 15.76
CA LYS A 444 53.45 -81.50 14.79
C LYS A 444 54.57 -80.60 15.31
N GLY A 445 55.13 -81.01 16.45
CA GLY A 445 56.42 -80.55 16.94
C GLY A 445 57.51 -81.21 16.11
N LYS A 446 57.85 -80.63 14.96
CA LYS A 446 59.24 -80.75 14.49
C LYS A 446 60.08 -79.87 15.42
N ALA A 447 60.88 -80.53 16.23
CA ALA A 447 61.84 -79.91 17.12
C ALA A 447 62.81 -79.01 16.33
N SER A 448 63.05 -77.82 16.90
CA SER A 448 64.34 -77.13 16.87
C SER A 448 64.85 -76.58 15.52
N HIS A 449 64.58 -75.31 15.22
CA HIS A 449 65.54 -74.19 15.37
C HIS A 449 65.01 -72.89 14.70
N THR A 450 65.12 -71.79 15.46
CA THR A 450 65.24 -70.38 15.01
C THR A 450 64.03 -69.67 14.39
N ILE A 451 63.42 -68.79 15.21
CA ILE A 451 62.98 -67.41 14.93
C ILE A 451 62.77 -67.03 13.45
N ASN A 452 61.51 -67.01 12.96
CA ASN A 452 60.80 -65.79 12.51
C ASN A 452 59.50 -66.09 11.74
N MET A 453 58.54 -65.19 11.95
CA MET A 453 57.42 -64.81 11.07
C MET A 453 56.25 -65.78 10.81
N VAL A 454 55.09 -65.29 11.27
CA VAL A 454 53.85 -65.12 10.48
C VAL A 454 53.20 -66.39 9.93
N MET A 455 52.18 -66.85 10.64
CA MET A 455 51.01 -67.53 10.08
C MET A 455 49.79 -67.00 10.84
N THR A 456 49.17 -65.95 10.31
CA THR A 456 47.94 -65.98 9.47
C THR A 456 46.68 -66.04 10.30
N CYS A 457 46.05 -64.86 10.41
CA CYS A 457 44.66 -64.67 10.77
C CYS A 457 43.75 -65.61 9.97
N LYS A 458 43.19 -66.58 10.68
CA LYS A 458 41.79 -67.03 10.65
C LYS A 458 41.71 -68.11 11.73
N GLU A 459 40.67 -68.06 12.58
CA GLU A 459 40.36 -69.09 13.59
C GLU A 459 40.98 -68.98 14.99
N ASN A 460 41.25 -67.76 15.50
CA ASN A 460 41.44 -67.60 16.96
C ASN A 460 40.87 -66.28 17.53
N SER A 461 39.73 -65.84 17.00
CA SER A 461 39.01 -64.67 17.53
C SER A 461 38.46 -64.90 18.94
N ILE A 462 38.24 -66.15 19.34
CA ILE A 462 37.63 -66.50 20.63
C ILE A 462 38.62 -66.31 21.79
N LEU A 463 39.89 -66.68 21.61
CA LEU A 463 40.90 -66.56 22.67
C LEU A 463 41.28 -65.09 22.94
N TYR A 464 41.30 -64.26 21.89
CA TYR A 464 41.54 -62.81 22.02
C TYR A 464 40.36 -62.10 22.70
N PHE A 465 39.12 -62.53 22.42
CA PHE A 465 37.91 -61.98 23.06
C PHE A 465 37.84 -62.37 24.55
N ILE A 466 38.23 -63.59 24.91
CA ILE A 466 38.27 -64.07 26.30
C ILE A 466 39.37 -63.34 27.13
N LEU A 467 40.52 -63.03 26.52
CA LEU A 467 41.61 -62.29 27.18
C LEU A 467 41.26 -60.80 27.40
N ILE A 468 40.48 -60.20 26.50
CA ILE A 468 39.98 -58.82 26.66
C ILE A 468 38.87 -58.76 27.73
N LEU A 469 37.95 -59.73 27.77
CA LEU A 469 36.88 -59.77 28.77
C LEU A 469 37.38 -60.06 30.19
N LYS A 470 38.48 -60.83 30.36
CA LYS A 470 39.06 -61.12 31.68
C LYS A 470 39.85 -59.96 32.31
N ASN A 471 40.29 -58.98 31.52
CA ASN A 471 41.15 -57.86 31.98
C ASN A 471 40.43 -56.51 32.12
N LEU A 472 39.10 -56.46 32.00
CA LEU A 472 38.32 -55.26 32.28
C LEU A 472 38.27 -55.00 33.80
N PRO A 473 38.68 -53.80 34.29
CA PRO A 473 38.60 -53.47 35.71
C PRO A 473 37.15 -53.52 36.21
N ARG A 474 36.90 -54.23 37.32
CA ARG A 474 35.55 -54.42 37.88
C ARG A 474 34.96 -53.22 38.61
N ASP A 475 35.74 -52.14 38.80
CA ASP A 475 35.28 -50.97 39.54
C ASP A 475 35.45 -49.70 38.71
N SER A 476 34.36 -49.25 38.07
CA SER A 476 34.16 -47.83 37.76
C SER A 476 32.69 -47.56 37.40
N HIS A 477 32.11 -46.57 38.06
CA HIS A 477 30.78 -45.99 37.83
C HIS A 477 30.70 -45.31 36.45
N VAL A 478 30.74 -46.08 35.36
CA VAL A 478 30.57 -45.59 33.98
C VAL A 478 29.71 -46.60 33.22
N GLY A 479 28.60 -46.12 32.66
CA GLY A 479 27.56 -46.95 32.07
C GLY A 479 28.02 -47.82 30.87
N PRO A 480 27.27 -48.89 30.54
CA PRO A 480 27.71 -49.98 29.66
C PRO A 480 28.07 -49.55 28.22
N CYS A 481 27.52 -48.43 27.74
CA CYS A 481 27.69 -47.99 26.36
C CYS A 481 29.10 -47.48 26.00
N LYS A 482 29.93 -47.06 26.97
CA LYS A 482 31.30 -46.61 26.69
C LYS A 482 32.29 -47.76 26.47
N ASN A 483 32.06 -48.92 27.10
CA ASN A 483 32.94 -50.09 26.97
C ASN A 483 32.78 -50.79 25.61
N VAL A 484 31.57 -50.80 25.05
CA VAL A 484 31.32 -51.33 23.69
C VAL A 484 31.95 -50.44 22.61
N CYS A 485 31.96 -49.12 22.82
CA CYS A 485 32.57 -48.17 21.90
C CYS A 485 34.12 -48.23 21.93
N PHE A 486 34.72 -48.54 23.09
CA PHE A 486 36.17 -48.72 23.22
C PHE A 486 36.64 -50.04 22.56
N ALA A 487 35.86 -51.11 22.67
CA ALA A 487 36.15 -52.39 22.02
C ALA A 487 36.10 -52.30 20.47
N PHE A 488 35.17 -51.52 19.91
CA PHE A 488 35.10 -51.31 18.46
C PHE A 488 36.24 -50.43 17.92
N LYS A 489 36.75 -49.48 18.72
CA LYS A 489 37.82 -48.57 18.29
C LYS A 489 39.20 -49.26 18.25
N CYS A 490 39.43 -50.28 19.07
CA CYS A 490 40.63 -51.11 18.99
C CYS A 490 40.64 -52.06 17.79
N LEU A 491 39.47 -52.44 17.26
CA LEU A 491 39.38 -53.32 16.08
C LEU A 491 39.67 -52.59 14.75
N GLN A 492 39.72 -51.25 14.76
CA GLN A 492 39.95 -50.43 13.56
C GLN A 492 41.42 -49.98 13.38
N VAL A 493 42.33 -50.37 14.30
CA VAL A 493 43.76 -49.99 14.28
C VAL A 493 44.70 -51.21 14.24
N THR A 494 44.18 -52.37 13.85
CA THR A 494 44.94 -53.57 13.44
C THR A 494 44.36 -54.10 12.16
#